data_AF-A0A960L2M2-F1
#
_entry.id   AF-A0A960L2M2-F1
#
_cell.length_a   1.000
_cell.length_b   1.000
_cell.length_c   1.000
_cell.angle_alpha   90.00
_cell.angle_beta   90.00
_cell.angle_gamma   90.00
#
_symmetry.space_group_name_H-M   'P 1'
#
loop_
_entity.id
_entity.type
_entity.pdbx_description
1 polymer ?
#
loop_
_entity_poly.entity_id
_entity_poly.type
_entity_poly.pdbx_seq_one_letter_code
_entity_poly.pdbx_strand_id
1 'polypeptide(L)'
;MAQLVWDALHYRNGKVFDLHAFCIMPNHLHLVFRHLVGDFPKGPLQNDSLTGIMHSLKRKTALDANKVLQRQGPFWQDESFDRMIRTTSEWQKTIYYTIQNPLKAGLVHHWQDWPWTYCKWPPGS
;
A
#
# COMPACT_ATOMS: atom_id res chain seq x y z
N MET A 1 5.38 0.73 13.30
CA MET A 1 4.25 0.08 12.58
C MET A 1 4.39 0.21 11.06
N ALA A 2 4.59 1.41 10.52
CA ALA A 2 4.77 1.61 9.09
C ALA A 2 5.89 0.73 8.49
N GLN A 3 6.98 0.49 9.22
CA GLN A 3 8.02 -0.47 8.83
C GLN A 3 7.49 -1.90 8.54
N LEU A 4 6.58 -2.44 9.36
CA LEU A 4 6.04 -3.78 9.13
C LEU A 4 5.18 -3.84 7.85
N VAL A 5 4.43 -2.77 7.58
CA VAL A 5 3.66 -2.63 6.34
C VAL A 5 4.62 -2.53 5.15
N TRP A 6 5.65 -1.69 5.27
CA TRP A 6 6.70 -1.51 4.28
C TRP A 6 7.36 -2.84 3.90
N ASP A 7 7.82 -3.59 4.90
CA ASP A 7 8.49 -4.88 4.71
C ASP A 7 7.55 -5.91 4.08
N ALA A 8 6.27 -5.93 4.51
CA ALA A 8 5.27 -6.84 3.98
C ALA A 8 4.92 -6.56 2.50
N LEU A 9 4.88 -5.29 2.09
CA LEU A 9 4.64 -4.89 0.70
C LEU A 9 5.84 -5.26 -0.17
N HIS A 10 7.06 -4.98 0.29
CA HIS A 10 8.28 -5.32 -0.43
C HIS A 10 8.50 -6.83 -0.54
N TYR A 11 8.18 -7.59 0.51
CA TYR A 11 8.29 -9.06 0.48
C TYR A 11 7.41 -9.70 -0.61
N ARG A 12 6.26 -9.09 -0.92
CA ARG A 12 5.29 -9.58 -1.92
C ARG A 12 5.51 -9.02 -3.32
N ASN A 13 6.26 -7.93 -3.43
CA ASN A 13 6.62 -7.33 -4.72
C ASN A 13 7.35 -8.37 -5.59
N GLY A 14 6.90 -8.55 -6.83
CA GLY A 14 7.41 -9.54 -7.78
C GLY A 14 6.96 -10.98 -7.53
N LYS A 15 6.25 -11.27 -6.42
CA LYS A 15 5.72 -12.61 -6.11
C LYS A 15 4.21 -12.70 -6.27
N VAL A 16 3.49 -11.68 -5.79
CA VAL A 16 2.01 -11.62 -5.80
C VAL A 16 1.54 -10.45 -6.68
N PHE A 17 2.27 -9.34 -6.64
CA PHE A 17 1.99 -8.15 -7.45
C PHE A 17 3.28 -7.44 -7.84
N ASP A 18 3.23 -6.64 -8.91
CA ASP A 18 4.25 -5.65 -9.22
C ASP A 18 3.88 -4.33 -8.53
N LEU A 19 4.72 -3.91 -7.57
CA LEU A 19 4.50 -2.75 -6.74
C LEU A 19 4.93 -1.48 -7.48
N HIS A 20 3.97 -0.57 -7.72
CA HIS A 20 4.23 0.65 -8.48
C HIS A 20 4.48 1.86 -7.57
N ALA A 21 3.60 2.08 -6.58
CA ALA A 21 3.75 3.16 -5.62
C ALA A 21 2.93 2.87 -4.35
N PHE A 22 3.34 3.42 -3.22
CA PHE A 22 2.50 3.49 -2.04
C PHE A 22 2.86 4.66 -1.14
N CYS A 23 1.94 5.01 -0.26
CA CYS A 23 2.18 5.91 0.85
C CYS A 23 1.43 5.42 2.10
N ILE A 24 2.18 5.14 3.18
CA ILE A 24 1.61 4.77 4.48
C ILE A 24 1.36 6.06 5.27
N MET A 25 0.10 6.40 5.46
CA MET A 25 -0.36 7.53 6.28
C MET A 25 -0.59 7.06 7.73
N PRO A 26 -0.69 7.97 8.71
CA PRO A 26 -0.92 7.59 10.11
C PRO A 26 -2.17 6.73 10.35
N ASN A 27 -3.21 6.86 9.51
CA ASN A 27 -4.51 6.21 9.68
C ASN A 27 -4.98 5.38 8.46
N HIS A 28 -4.28 5.43 7.31
CA HIS A 28 -4.61 4.66 6.09
C HIS A 28 -3.39 4.42 5.19
N LEU A 29 -3.55 3.59 4.16
CA LEU A 29 -2.52 3.25 3.17
C LEU A 29 -3.08 3.52 1.77
N HIS A 30 -2.36 4.29 0.96
CA HIS A 30 -2.59 4.36 -0.48
C HIS A 30 -1.61 3.42 -1.19
N LEU A 31 -2.12 2.56 -2.07
CA LEU A 31 -1.33 1.51 -2.72
C LEU A 31 -1.69 1.42 -4.21
N VAL A 32 -0.68 1.40 -5.07
CA VAL A 32 -0.79 1.21 -6.52
C VAL A 32 0.08 0.03 -6.90
N PHE A 33 -0.52 -0.97 -7.53
CA PHE A 33 0.17 -2.15 -7.98
C PHE A 33 -0.51 -2.75 -9.20
N ARG A 34 0.22 -3.61 -9.92
CA ARG A 34 -0.34 -4.49 -10.93
C ARG A 34 -0.39 -5.91 -10.38
N HIS A 35 -1.56 -6.53 -10.38
CA HIS A 35 -1.68 -7.92 -9.98
C HIS A 35 -0.89 -8.82 -10.95
N LEU A 36 -0.05 -9.72 -10.43
CA LEU A 36 0.66 -10.69 -11.26
C LEU A 36 -0.22 -11.93 -11.37
N VAL A 37 -0.90 -12.08 -12.49
CA VAL A 37 -1.62 -13.33 -12.80
C VAL A 37 -0.58 -14.33 -13.29
N GLY A 38 -0.37 -15.41 -12.54
CA GLY A 38 0.56 -16.48 -12.94
C GLY A 38 0.19 -17.80 -12.29
N ASP A 39 0.43 -18.89 -13.04
CA ASP A 39 0.21 -20.31 -12.71
C ASP A 39 1.06 -20.81 -11.53
N PHE A 40 1.11 -20.08 -10.43
CA PHE A 40 1.73 -20.55 -9.22
C PHE A 40 0.85 -21.64 -8.61
N PRO A 41 1.40 -22.80 -8.19
CA PRO A 41 0.63 -23.85 -7.57
C PRO A 41 -0.14 -23.25 -6.38
N LYS A 42 -1.44 -23.52 -6.33
CA LYS A 42 -2.40 -22.98 -5.34
C LYS A 42 -1.83 -23.11 -3.92
N GLY A 43 -1.14 -22.07 -3.47
CA GLY A 43 -0.58 -21.97 -2.13
C GLY A 43 -1.61 -21.37 -1.17
N PRO A 44 -1.42 -21.50 0.15
CA PRO A 44 -2.34 -20.96 1.16
C PRO A 44 -2.48 -19.42 1.13
N LEU A 45 -1.71 -18.74 0.29
CA LEU A 45 -1.71 -17.29 0.12
C LEU A 45 -2.53 -16.82 -1.09
N GLN A 46 -3.09 -17.74 -1.91
CA GLN A 46 -3.64 -17.43 -3.24
C GLN A 46 -5.18 -17.27 -3.28
N ASN A 47 -5.83 -16.96 -2.15
CA ASN A 47 -7.21 -16.46 -2.13
C ASN A 47 -7.18 -14.96 -2.49
N ASP A 48 -6.71 -14.66 -3.70
CA ASP A 48 -6.25 -13.35 -4.16
C ASP A 48 -7.39 -12.51 -4.74
N SER A 49 -8.41 -12.21 -3.93
CA SER A 49 -9.09 -10.94 -4.16
C SER A 49 -8.17 -9.83 -3.61
N LEU A 50 -8.07 -8.72 -4.34
CA LEU A 50 -7.46 -7.47 -3.86
C LEU A 50 -7.86 -7.16 -2.41
N THR A 51 -9.13 -7.40 -2.11
CA THR A 51 -9.75 -7.33 -0.78
C THR A 51 -9.10 -8.28 0.23
N GLY A 52 -8.80 -9.54 -0.12
CA GLY A 52 -8.16 -10.53 0.75
C GLY A 52 -6.72 -10.15 1.13
N ILE A 53 -5.94 -9.67 0.17
CA ILE A 53 -4.57 -9.18 0.41
C ILE A 53 -4.60 -7.96 1.34
N MET A 54 -5.44 -6.98 1.02
CA MET A 54 -5.59 -5.77 1.83
C MET A 54 -6.13 -6.07 3.22
N HIS A 55 -7.10 -6.97 3.34
CA HIS A 55 -7.66 -7.40 4.62
C HIS A 55 -6.61 -8.12 5.47
N SER A 56 -5.83 -9.03 4.89
CA SER A 56 -4.73 -9.72 5.58
C SER A 56 -3.65 -8.75 6.06
N LEU A 57 -3.26 -7.79 5.21
CA LEU A 57 -2.30 -6.74 5.54
C LEU A 57 -2.82 -5.84 6.67
N LYS A 58 -4.04 -5.30 6.54
CA LYS A 58 -4.69 -4.45 7.54
C LYS A 58 -4.84 -5.20 8.87
N ARG A 59 -5.27 -6.48 8.84
CA ARG A 59 -5.45 -7.31 10.04
C ARG A 59 -4.13 -7.57 10.76
N LYS A 60 -3.10 -8.05 10.04
CA LYS A 60 -1.81 -8.36 10.67
C LYS A 60 -1.18 -7.10 11.28
N THR A 61 -1.22 -5.99 10.55
CA THR A 61 -0.59 -4.74 10.96
C THR A 61 -1.37 -4.06 12.09
N ALA A 62 -2.71 -4.11 12.09
CA ALA A 62 -3.52 -3.63 13.20
C ALA A 62 -3.27 -4.43 14.49
N LEU A 63 -3.16 -5.76 14.39
CA LEU A 63 -2.83 -6.62 15.54
C LEU A 63 -1.46 -6.29 16.14
N ASP A 64 -0.45 -6.11 15.30
CA ASP A 64 0.90 -5.78 15.76
C ASP A 64 0.95 -4.36 16.36
N ALA A 65 0.25 -3.40 15.76
CA ALA A 65 0.16 -2.02 16.24
C ALA A 65 -0.55 -1.92 17.58
N ASN A 66 -1.69 -2.58 17.73
CA ASN A 66 -2.46 -2.61 18.98
C ASN A 66 -1.66 -3.25 20.11
N LYS A 67 -0.87 -4.29 19.83
CA LYS A 67 0.05 -4.89 20.81
C LYS A 67 1.13 -3.91 21.27
N VAL A 68 1.78 -3.21 20.33
CA VAL A 68 2.84 -2.24 20.65
C VAL A 68 2.30 -1.02 21.38
N LEU A 69 1.12 -0.54 20.99
CA LEU A 69 0.51 0.67 21.53
C LEU A 69 -0.39 0.41 22.75
N GLN A 70 -0.49 -0.83 23.22
CA GLN A 70 -1.42 -1.27 24.27
C GLN A 70 -2.87 -0.79 24.05
N ARG A 71 -3.29 -0.76 22.79
CA ARG A 71 -4.62 -0.31 22.36
C ARG A 71 -5.47 -1.49 21.91
N GLN A 72 -6.79 -1.31 21.94
CA GLN A 72 -7.76 -2.23 21.38
C GLN A 72 -8.70 -1.46 20.45
N GLY A 73 -9.15 -2.11 19.37
CA GLY A 73 -10.05 -1.50 18.37
C GLY A 73 -9.45 -1.40 16.96
N PRO A 74 -10.22 -0.89 15.99
CA PRO A 74 -9.76 -0.74 14.61
C PRO A 74 -8.63 0.30 14.51
N PHE A 75 -7.53 -0.08 13.86
CA PHE A 75 -6.40 0.82 13.62
C PHE A 75 -6.54 1.58 12.30
N TRP A 76 -7.00 0.89 11.25
CA TRP A 76 -7.16 1.44 9.91
C TRP A 76 -8.58 1.96 9.70
N GLN A 77 -8.72 3.09 9.00
CA GLN A 77 -10.02 3.53 8.48
C GLN A 77 -10.54 2.53 7.42
N ASP A 78 -11.87 2.39 7.36
CA ASP A 78 -12.55 1.38 6.52
C ASP A 78 -12.72 1.83 5.06
N GLU A 79 -11.74 2.56 4.54
CA GLU A 79 -11.69 2.96 3.14
C GLU A 79 -10.72 2.02 2.40
N SER A 80 -11.29 1.16 1.55
CA SER A 80 -10.56 0.49 0.47
C SER A 80 -11.15 1.01 -0.84
N PHE A 81 -10.53 2.04 -1.40
CA PHE A 81 -10.90 2.55 -2.72
C PHE A 81 -10.19 1.73 -3.80
N ASP A 82 -10.82 0.65 -4.23
CA ASP A 82 -10.29 -0.23 -5.28
C ASP A 82 -10.67 0.34 -6.65
N ARG A 83 -9.80 1.17 -7.24
CA ARG A 83 -9.97 1.69 -8.61
C ARG A 83 -9.11 0.91 -9.60
N MET A 84 -9.76 0.23 -10.56
CA MET A 84 -9.07 -0.36 -11.69
C MET A 84 -8.58 0.74 -12.66
N ILE A 85 -7.28 0.73 -12.95
CA ILE A 85 -6.62 1.67 -13.85
C ILE A 85 -6.48 1.01 -15.22
N ARG A 86 -6.95 1.66 -16.28
CA ARG A 86 -7.01 1.06 -17.63
C ARG A 86 -6.08 1.70 -18.64
N THR A 87 -5.59 2.91 -18.37
CA THR A 87 -4.73 3.66 -19.28
C THR A 87 -3.44 4.10 -18.61
N THR A 88 -2.39 4.28 -19.40
CA THR A 88 -1.09 4.78 -18.92
C THR A 88 -1.22 6.19 -18.30
N SER A 89 -2.08 7.06 -18.86
CA SER A 89 -2.30 8.40 -18.31
C SER A 89 -2.96 8.35 -16.92
N GLU A 90 -3.99 7.52 -16.75
CA GLU A 90 -4.60 7.32 -15.43
C GLU A 90 -3.62 6.69 -14.45
N TRP A 91 -2.79 5.77 -14.91
CA TRP A 91 -1.76 5.13 -14.10
C TRP A 91 -0.76 6.13 -13.54
N GLN A 92 -0.20 7.01 -14.39
CA GLN A 92 0.70 8.07 -13.98
C GLN A 92 0.03 9.04 -13.00
N LYS A 93 -1.22 9.46 -13.29
CA LYS A 93 -1.99 10.33 -12.39
C LYS A 93 -2.23 9.69 -11.02
N THR A 94 -2.57 8.40 -10.98
CA THR A 94 -2.79 7.68 -9.72
C THR A 94 -1.50 7.50 -8.92
N ILE A 95 -0.37 7.21 -9.59
CA ILE A 95 0.95 7.19 -8.92
C ILE A 95 1.24 8.57 -8.30
N TYR A 96 1.11 9.63 -9.10
CA TYR A 96 1.40 10.99 -8.64
C TYR A 96 0.49 11.40 -7.48
N TYR A 97 -0.81 11.09 -7.58
CA TYR A 97 -1.74 11.31 -6.49
C TYR A 97 -1.31 10.57 -5.22
N THR A 98 -0.96 9.29 -5.34
CA THR A 98 -0.56 8.42 -4.23
C THR A 98 0.62 9.00 -3.45
N ILE A 99 1.70 9.35 -4.14
CA ILE A 99 2.92 9.86 -3.50
C ILE A 99 2.73 11.27 -2.93
N GLN A 100 1.81 12.06 -3.48
CA GLN A 100 1.52 13.43 -3.01
C GLN A 100 0.63 13.49 -1.76
N ASN A 101 0.09 12.37 -1.29
CA ASN A 101 -0.82 12.38 -0.13
C ASN A 101 -0.21 12.95 1.17
N PRO A 102 1.05 12.66 1.53
CA PRO A 102 1.70 13.29 2.69
C PRO A 102 1.73 14.81 2.60
N LEU A 103 2.04 15.34 1.42
CA LEU A 103 2.04 16.78 1.16
C LEU A 103 0.63 17.36 1.31
N LYS A 104 -0.37 16.72 0.69
CA LYS A 104 -1.78 17.16 0.77
C LYS A 104 -2.34 17.12 2.19
N ALA A 105 -1.86 16.19 3.01
CA ALA A 105 -2.20 16.08 4.41
C ALA A 105 -1.41 17.04 5.32
N GLY A 106 -0.48 17.84 4.77
CA GLY A 106 0.34 18.77 5.54
C GLY A 106 1.39 18.11 6.43
N LEU A 107 1.75 16.84 6.17
CA LEU A 107 2.74 16.09 6.96
C LEU A 107 4.18 16.48 6.60
N VAL A 108 4.40 16.95 5.38
CA VAL A 108 5.72 17.29 4.79
C VAL A 108 5.58 18.39 3.75
N HIS A 109 6.70 19.04 3.38
CA HIS A 109 6.75 20.05 2.32
C HIS A 109 7.11 19.47 0.94
N HIS A 110 7.82 18.35 0.90
CA HIS A 110 8.02 17.55 -0.30
C HIS A 110 7.62 16.10 -0.02
N TRP A 111 7.06 15.42 -1.02
CA TRP A 111 6.59 14.04 -0.83
C TRP A 111 7.74 13.08 -0.48
N GLN A 112 8.96 13.38 -0.91
CA GLN A 112 10.17 12.63 -0.60
C GLN A 112 10.57 12.70 0.88
N ASP A 113 10.14 13.75 1.59
CA ASP A 113 10.46 13.90 3.01
C ASP A 113 9.63 12.94 3.88
N TRP A 114 8.60 12.31 3.31
CA TRP A 114 7.82 11.31 4.03
C TRP A 114 8.50 9.94 3.90
N PRO A 115 9.05 9.39 5.01
CA PRO A 115 9.87 8.18 4.97
C PRO A 115 9.09 6.93 4.58
N TRP A 116 7.75 6.99 4.60
CA TRP A 116 6.87 5.87 4.29
C TRP A 116 6.18 5.99 2.93
N THR A 117 6.80 6.73 2.02
CA THR A 117 6.43 6.80 0.60
C THR A 117 7.40 5.98 -0.25
N TYR A 118 6.86 5.26 -1.22
CA TYR A 118 7.63 4.53 -2.22
C TYR A 118 7.07 4.80 -3.61
N CYS A 119 7.96 4.97 -4.59
CA CYS A 119 7.61 5.10 -5.99
C CYS A 119 8.65 4.38 -6.85
N LYS A 120 8.20 3.40 -7.64
CA LYS A 120 9.09 2.65 -8.55
C LYS A 120 9.59 3.51 -9.70
N TRP A 121 8.81 4.50 -10.13
CA TRP A 121 9.16 5.47 -11.18
C TRP A 121 8.82 6.89 -10.72
N PRO A 122 9.72 7.54 -9.96
CA PRO A 122 9.48 8.89 -9.47
C PRO A 122 9.36 9.88 -10.65
N PRO A 123 8.46 10.87 -10.58
CA PRO A 123 8.34 11.89 -11.62
C PRO A 123 9.68 12.61 -11.81
N GLY A 124 10.16 12.70 -13.06
CA GLY A 124 11.42 13.37 -13.38
C GLY A 124 12.69 12.52 -13.20
N SER A 125 12.56 11.20 -13.07
CA SER A 125 13.66 10.24 -13.23
C SER A 125 13.91 9.82 -14.67
#